data_AF-A0A9W6J1R0-F1
#
_entry.id   AF-A0A9W6J1R0-F1
#
_cell.length_a   1.000
_cell.length_b   1.000
_cell.length_c   1.000
_cell.angle_alpha   90.00
_cell.angle_beta   90.00
_cell.angle_gamma   90.00
#
_symmetry.space_group_name_H-M   'P 1'
#
loop_
_entity.id
_entity.type
_entity.pdbx_description
1 polymer ?
#
loop_
_entity_poly.entity_id
_entity_poly.type
_entity_poly.pdbx_seq_one_letter_code
_entity_poly.pdbx_strand_id
1 'polypeptide(L)'
;MPRFTAAAVQFEPTMFEKERNIARLLQLVEEAAAGGADLIVTPEMGTTGYCWFDRDEVSSQVETIPGPTTDRFAAAAKATGAHVVVGMPEVEPTTGLYYNSAVLIGPDGVIGKHRKTHPYISEPKWAAPGDLGHQVFETALGRIALLICMDIHFVETARLVALDGADVICHVSNWLSERTPAPYWISRAFENSCWLIESNRWGLERTVQFSGGSCVIAPDGTIAAVIDSGDGVAYAAIDTDRSRARSVLGEATFAQRRPQLYRELPTGLSGWNPLDFFSLYGHRSPPPGKLSKVAVAQFLPGSDVAGNLSRIAELAAEAAQRGADLVTFPELSVTGLDDPADRAEPVSGHAVTRLMAIASRHNLHLVAGLAEKDGARLYNAAVLVGPEGVVGVYRKIHLDARDRPWAEAGDAWAVYDIPIGRVGLLIGHDALFPEAGRILALRGCDLIACPAAQAGMFSFGHAGSAVKQSFPIPTGADPFHWHHFRARAGENNVVFAFANVVDPDRGFPGMSGVFGPETFTFPRREAIVFEGEGVALAELDTTNLDTPYPTNPIRRKDLVTMRLPQHYVPLAVERGNERAAG
;
A
#
# COMPACT_ATOMS: atom_id res chain seq x y z
N MET A 1 25.16 7.24 -11.29
CA MET A 1 24.32 8.45 -11.11
C MET A 1 24.57 9.02 -9.70
N PRO A 2 23.90 10.08 -9.17
CA PRO A 2 24.28 10.62 -7.86
C PRO A 2 24.15 9.57 -6.76
N ARG A 3 25.21 9.47 -5.95
CA ARG A 3 25.26 8.77 -4.67
C ARG A 3 25.51 9.81 -3.60
N PHE A 4 24.75 9.75 -2.53
CA PHE A 4 24.78 10.75 -1.47
C PHE A 4 24.28 10.11 -0.16
N THR A 5 24.50 10.77 0.96
CA THR A 5 23.98 10.30 2.25
C THR A 5 22.69 11.03 2.58
N ALA A 6 21.65 10.29 2.92
CA ALA A 6 20.41 10.84 3.45
C ALA A 6 20.33 10.65 4.96
N ALA A 7 19.63 11.58 5.61
CA ALA A 7 19.33 11.57 7.03
C ALA A 7 17.83 11.75 7.29
N ALA A 8 17.26 10.83 8.05
CA ALA A 8 15.93 10.95 8.65
C ALA A 8 16.06 11.42 10.10
N VAL A 9 15.48 12.58 10.44
CA VAL A 9 15.50 13.10 11.81
C VAL A 9 14.25 12.62 12.56
N GLN A 10 14.42 12.13 13.78
CA GLN A 10 13.33 11.94 14.74
C GLN A 10 13.39 13.04 15.79
N PHE A 11 12.27 13.70 16.04
CA PHE A 11 12.22 14.83 16.97
C PHE A 11 10.86 14.93 17.68
N GLU A 12 10.86 15.26 18.98
CA GLU A 12 9.65 15.60 19.74
C GLU A 12 9.45 17.13 19.80
N PRO A 13 8.59 17.73 18.95
CA PRO A 13 8.28 19.14 19.05
C PRO A 13 7.40 19.41 20.27
N THR A 14 7.60 20.57 20.90
CA THR A 14 6.78 21.04 22.01
C THR A 14 5.82 22.13 21.53
N MET A 15 4.52 21.93 21.72
CA MET A 15 3.50 22.92 21.33
C MET A 15 3.78 24.29 21.95
N PHE A 16 3.51 25.35 21.19
CA PHE A 16 3.71 26.75 21.59
C PHE A 16 5.17 27.18 21.83
N GLU A 17 6.14 26.28 21.70
CA GLU A 17 7.57 26.58 21.87
C GLU A 17 8.32 26.64 20.52
N LYS A 18 7.79 27.40 19.56
CA LYS A 18 8.30 27.45 18.18
C LYS A 18 9.80 27.75 18.08
N GLU A 19 10.29 28.72 18.84
CA GLU A 19 11.73 29.07 18.83
C GLU A 19 12.61 27.94 19.36
N ARG A 20 12.19 27.24 20.43
CA ARG A 20 12.90 26.05 20.94
C ARG A 20 12.95 24.97 19.87
N ASN A 21 11.81 24.68 19.25
CA ASN A 21 11.69 23.64 18.24
C ASN A 21 12.58 23.93 17.03
N ILE A 22 12.53 25.15 16.49
CA ILE A 22 13.38 25.56 15.36
C ILE A 22 14.86 25.49 15.76
N ALA A 23 15.24 26.01 16.93
CA ALA A 23 16.62 25.95 17.39
C ALA A 23 17.13 24.50 17.52
N ARG A 24 16.31 23.59 18.07
CA ARG A 24 16.71 22.18 18.21
C ARG A 24 16.75 21.45 16.86
N LEU A 25 15.81 21.72 15.96
CA LEU A 25 15.85 21.17 14.60
C LEU A 25 17.07 21.65 13.82
N LEU A 26 17.46 22.92 13.94
CA LEU A 26 18.69 23.43 13.31
C LEU A 26 19.93 22.71 13.84
N GLN A 27 20.01 22.45 15.15
CA GLN A 27 21.09 21.64 15.72
C GLN A 27 21.10 20.22 15.16
N LEU A 28 19.94 19.55 15.06
CA LEU A 28 19.83 18.21 14.47
C LEU A 28 20.22 18.21 12.98
N VAL A 29 19.92 19.27 12.24
CA VAL A 29 20.35 19.47 10.85
C VAL A 29 21.87 19.65 10.76
N GLU A 30 22.47 20.46 11.63
CA GLU A 30 23.93 20.63 11.71
C GLU A 30 24.63 19.33 12.11
N GLU A 31 24.10 18.60 13.09
CA GLU A 31 24.57 17.27 13.50
C GLU A 31 24.49 16.28 12.32
N ALA A 32 23.38 16.27 11.58
CA ALA A 32 23.19 15.42 10.40
C ALA A 32 24.17 15.75 9.27
N ALA A 33 24.36 17.03 8.97
CA ALA A 33 25.31 17.48 7.97
C ALA A 33 26.77 17.15 8.38
N ALA A 34 27.12 17.32 9.65
CA ALA A 34 28.42 16.92 10.18
C ALA A 34 28.64 15.40 10.12
N GLY A 35 27.55 14.61 10.20
CA GLY A 35 27.52 13.18 9.91
C GLY A 35 27.64 12.82 8.42
N GLY A 36 27.76 13.82 7.54
CA GLY A 36 27.96 13.65 6.10
C GLY A 36 26.67 13.57 5.30
N ALA A 37 25.51 13.94 5.86
CA ALA A 37 24.24 13.93 5.14
C ALA A 37 24.13 15.09 4.13
N ASP A 38 23.81 14.75 2.89
CA ASP A 38 23.55 15.70 1.79
C ASP A 38 22.06 16.04 1.68
N LEU A 39 21.17 15.16 2.14
CA LEU A 39 19.72 15.36 2.22
C LEU A 39 19.22 15.04 3.62
N ILE A 40 18.64 16.02 4.29
CA ILE A 40 18.21 15.91 5.69
C ILE A 40 16.70 16.18 5.75
N VAL A 41 15.93 15.23 6.28
CA VAL A 41 14.47 15.32 6.37
C VAL A 41 14.07 15.46 7.83
N THR A 42 13.27 16.47 8.16
CA THR A 42 12.74 16.75 9.51
C THR A 42 11.23 16.52 9.60
N PRO A 43 10.65 16.28 10.81
CA PRO A 43 9.26 15.82 10.91
C PRO A 43 8.20 16.82 10.47
N GLU A 44 6.99 16.29 10.21
CA GLU A 44 5.79 17.08 9.93
C GLU A 44 5.50 18.03 11.08
N MET A 45 5.23 19.31 10.81
CA MET A 45 4.95 20.30 11.85
C MET A 45 6.00 20.33 12.98
N GLY A 46 7.23 19.91 12.69
CA GLY A 46 8.32 19.82 13.67
C GLY A 46 8.70 21.17 14.26
N THR A 47 8.31 22.27 13.61
CA THR A 47 8.55 23.64 14.09
C THR A 47 7.59 24.03 15.21
N THR A 48 6.41 23.42 15.32
CA THR A 48 5.31 23.97 16.13
C THR A 48 4.58 22.96 17.02
N GLY A 49 4.63 21.67 16.71
CA GLY A 49 3.69 20.68 17.23
C GLY A 49 2.43 20.59 16.36
N TYR A 50 1.52 19.65 16.67
CA TYR A 50 0.54 19.13 15.71
C TYR A 50 -0.93 19.21 16.16
N CYS A 51 -1.21 18.95 17.44
CA CYS A 51 -2.55 18.78 18.01
C CYS A 51 -3.29 20.11 18.27
N TRP A 52 -3.35 20.97 17.25
CA TRP A 52 -4.09 22.23 17.27
C TRP A 52 -5.60 22.01 17.36
N PHE A 53 -6.27 22.80 18.17
CA PHE A 53 -7.71 22.72 18.41
C PHE A 53 -8.50 23.28 17.23
N ASP A 54 -8.12 24.47 16.77
CA ASP A 54 -8.77 25.20 15.68
C ASP A 54 -7.80 26.20 15.01
N ARG A 55 -8.35 26.99 14.08
CA ARG A 55 -7.64 28.02 13.33
C ARG A 55 -7.09 29.15 14.21
N ASP A 56 -7.80 29.54 15.27
CA ASP A 56 -7.39 30.65 16.12
C ASP A 56 -6.17 30.25 16.97
N GLU A 57 -6.15 29.02 17.48
CA GLU A 57 -5.05 28.52 18.31
C GLU A 57 -3.72 28.45 17.54
N VAL A 58 -3.74 27.98 16.29
CA VAL A 58 -2.53 27.87 15.44
C VAL A 58 -2.13 29.19 14.78
N SER A 59 -2.99 30.21 14.81
CA SER A 59 -2.81 31.47 14.06
C SER A 59 -1.50 32.21 14.35
N SER A 60 -0.96 32.09 15.57
CA SER A 60 0.32 32.70 15.95
C SER A 60 1.55 31.91 15.49
N GLN A 61 1.34 30.71 14.95
CA GLN A 61 2.38 29.75 14.60
C GLN A 61 2.64 29.67 13.10
N VAL A 62 1.65 30.03 12.27
CA VAL A 62 1.75 30.02 10.80
C VAL A 62 2.73 31.07 10.29
N GLU A 63 3.42 30.77 9.20
CA GLU A 63 4.29 31.71 8.50
C GLU A 63 4.13 31.60 6.98
N THR A 64 4.52 32.63 6.24
CA THR A 64 4.62 32.53 4.77
C THR A 64 5.76 31.62 4.37
N ILE A 65 5.68 31.04 3.16
CA ILE A 65 6.79 30.31 2.54
C ILE A 65 7.05 30.92 1.17
N PRO A 66 8.22 31.59 0.95
CA PRO A 66 9.31 31.81 1.92
C PRO A 66 8.93 32.73 3.09
N GLY A 67 9.64 32.63 4.21
CA GLY A 67 9.45 33.40 5.44
C GLY A 67 10.49 33.11 6.52
N PRO A 68 10.31 33.64 7.75
CA PRO A 68 11.34 33.64 8.80
C PRO A 68 11.93 32.27 9.13
N THR A 69 11.10 31.23 9.25
CA THR A 69 11.59 29.87 9.51
C THR A 69 12.38 29.33 8.32
N THR A 70 11.86 29.44 7.10
CA THR A 70 12.56 28.94 5.91
C THR A 70 13.87 29.70 5.64
N ASP A 71 13.96 30.98 6.01
CA ASP A 71 15.21 31.76 5.88
C ASP A 71 16.31 31.22 6.80
N ARG A 72 15.95 30.80 8.02
CA ARG A 72 16.89 30.17 8.96
C ARG A 72 17.37 28.81 8.46
N PHE A 73 16.46 27.98 7.95
CA PHE A 73 16.83 26.70 7.35
C PHE A 73 17.60 26.86 6.04
N ALA A 74 17.33 27.91 5.25
CA ALA A 74 18.13 28.24 4.07
C ALA A 74 19.55 28.69 4.44
N ALA A 75 19.72 29.46 5.51
CA ALA A 75 21.04 29.80 6.03
C ALA A 75 21.81 28.55 6.49
N ALA A 76 21.14 27.61 7.17
CA ALA A 76 21.74 26.33 7.57
C ALA A 76 22.10 25.47 6.36
N ALA A 77 21.19 25.29 5.41
CA ALA A 77 21.41 24.56 4.15
C ALA A 77 22.60 25.14 3.35
N LYS A 78 22.72 26.47 3.30
CA LYS A 78 23.86 27.15 2.66
C LYS A 78 25.17 26.92 3.41
N ALA A 79 25.15 26.96 4.74
CA ALA A 79 26.34 26.79 5.57
C ALA A 79 26.88 25.35 5.50
N THR A 80 25.99 24.36 5.43
CA THR A 80 26.34 22.94 5.38
C THR A 80 26.52 22.40 3.97
N GLY A 81 25.93 23.05 2.96
CA GLY A 81 25.83 22.53 1.59
C GLY A 81 24.76 21.45 1.41
N ALA A 82 23.99 21.12 2.46
CA ALA A 82 22.96 20.09 2.42
C ALA A 82 21.61 20.62 1.90
N HIS A 83 20.78 19.71 1.40
CA HIS A 83 19.36 19.94 1.17
C HIS A 83 18.58 19.57 2.43
N VAL A 84 17.61 20.38 2.83
CA VAL A 84 16.82 20.20 4.04
C VAL A 84 15.34 20.21 3.70
N VAL A 85 14.59 19.25 4.26
CA VAL A 85 13.12 19.25 4.24
C VAL A 85 12.61 19.63 5.61
N VAL A 86 11.76 20.67 5.67
CA VAL A 86 11.12 21.16 6.90
C VAL A 86 9.60 21.12 6.82
N GLY A 87 8.95 20.51 7.81
CA GLY A 87 7.50 20.52 7.98
C GLY A 87 7.04 21.67 8.88
N MET A 88 6.13 22.52 8.40
CA MET A 88 5.66 23.71 9.11
C MET A 88 4.23 24.14 8.70
N PRO A 89 3.51 24.90 9.56
CA PRO A 89 2.24 25.50 9.18
C PRO A 89 2.46 26.74 8.31
N GLU A 90 1.84 26.75 7.13
CA GLU A 90 1.93 27.80 6.14
C GLU A 90 0.71 28.72 6.19
N VAL A 91 0.88 30.03 5.95
CA VAL A 91 -0.20 30.94 5.53
C VAL A 91 0.01 31.44 4.10
N GLU A 92 -1.02 31.33 3.27
CA GLU A 92 -1.07 31.92 1.93
C GLU A 92 -1.53 33.39 2.04
N PRO A 93 -0.67 34.39 1.79
CA PRO A 93 -0.99 35.79 2.02
C PRO A 93 -2.15 36.30 1.17
N THR A 94 -2.36 35.74 -0.03
CA THR A 94 -3.42 36.19 -0.94
C THR A 94 -4.81 35.82 -0.45
N THR A 95 -4.97 34.59 0.04
CA THR A 95 -6.27 34.04 0.47
C THR A 95 -6.47 34.07 1.99
N GLY A 96 -5.37 34.23 2.73
CA GLY A 96 -5.32 34.03 4.17
C GLY A 96 -5.42 32.55 4.60
N LEU A 97 -5.55 31.59 3.68
CA LEU A 97 -5.70 30.17 4.05
C LEU A 97 -4.44 29.62 4.71
N TYR A 98 -4.64 28.67 5.63
CA TYR A 98 -3.54 27.95 6.27
C TYR A 98 -3.39 26.56 5.66
N TYR A 99 -2.17 26.04 5.63
CA TYR A 99 -1.86 24.71 5.13
C TYR A 99 -0.84 24.01 6.04
N ASN A 100 -0.87 22.68 6.08
CA ASN A 100 0.25 21.89 6.57
C ASN A 100 1.19 21.65 5.39
N SER A 101 2.42 22.17 5.47
CA SER A 101 3.35 22.19 4.35
C SER A 101 4.70 21.56 4.70
N ALA A 102 5.28 20.89 3.71
CA ALA A 102 6.67 20.45 3.71
C ALA A 102 7.43 21.28 2.68
N VAL A 103 8.61 21.77 3.03
CA VAL A 103 9.43 22.66 2.19
C VAL A 103 10.78 22.02 1.92
N LEU A 104 11.15 21.90 0.66
CA LEU A 104 12.48 21.49 0.23
C LEU A 104 13.36 22.74 0.04
N ILE A 105 14.48 22.79 0.74
CA ILE A 105 15.40 23.92 0.78
C ILE A 105 16.79 23.40 0.39
N GLY A 106 17.42 24.02 -0.60
CA GLY A 106 18.80 23.74 -0.99
C GLY A 106 19.76 24.85 -0.54
N PRO A 107 21.06 24.72 -0.87
CA PRO A 107 22.08 25.71 -0.54
C PRO A 107 21.81 27.12 -1.11
N ASP A 108 21.04 27.20 -2.20
CA ASP A 108 20.67 28.45 -2.87
C ASP A 108 19.32 29.02 -2.40
N GLY A 109 18.61 28.33 -1.48
CA GLY A 109 17.32 28.76 -0.93
C GLY A 109 16.20 27.74 -1.13
N VAL A 110 14.95 28.21 -1.02
CA VAL A 110 13.75 27.36 -1.19
C VAL A 110 13.65 26.85 -2.63
N ILE A 111 13.61 25.52 -2.80
CA ILE A 111 13.44 24.86 -4.10
C ILE A 111 11.95 24.69 -4.40
N GLY A 112 11.16 24.30 -3.40
CA GLY A 112 9.73 24.06 -3.57
C GLY A 112 9.04 23.65 -2.27
N LYS A 113 7.72 23.53 -2.32
CA LYS A 113 6.90 23.10 -1.18
C LYS A 113 5.78 22.18 -1.64
N HIS A 114 5.35 21.31 -0.75
CA HIS A 114 4.15 20.49 -0.88
C HIS A 114 3.18 20.86 0.23
N ARG A 115 1.90 21.02 -0.11
CA ARG A 115 0.82 21.21 0.86
C ARG A 115 0.10 19.87 0.99
N LYS A 116 -0.07 19.38 2.22
CA LYS A 116 -0.63 18.05 2.51
C LYS A 116 -1.99 17.88 1.82
N THR A 117 -2.11 16.88 0.96
CA THR A 117 -3.31 16.72 0.13
C THR A 117 -4.43 16.02 0.89
N HIS A 118 -4.11 15.05 1.74
CA HIS A 118 -5.07 14.32 2.57
C HIS A 118 -4.93 14.71 4.04
N PRO A 119 -5.81 15.57 4.58
CA PRO A 119 -5.78 15.92 6.00
C PRO A 119 -6.10 14.72 6.90
N TYR A 120 -5.41 14.63 8.03
CA TYR A 120 -5.75 13.75 9.14
C TYR A 120 -6.52 14.53 10.22
N ILE A 121 -7.21 13.82 11.12
CA ILE A 121 -8.27 14.29 12.03
C ILE A 121 -8.08 15.68 12.67
N SER A 122 -6.86 16.08 13.04
CA SER A 122 -6.58 17.39 13.66
C SER A 122 -6.59 18.57 12.67
N GLU A 123 -6.29 18.34 11.40
CA GLU A 123 -6.00 19.39 10.42
C GLU A 123 -7.23 20.06 9.79
N PRO A 124 -8.33 19.36 9.46
CA PRO A 124 -9.51 19.98 8.84
C PRO A 124 -10.10 21.17 9.61
N LYS A 125 -9.75 21.34 10.89
CA LYS A 125 -10.21 22.43 11.74
C LYS A 125 -9.46 23.75 11.53
N TRP A 126 -8.27 23.69 10.93
CA TRP A 126 -7.40 24.86 10.80
C TRP A 126 -6.73 24.99 9.43
N ALA A 127 -6.46 23.89 8.73
CA ALA A 127 -5.80 23.84 7.43
C ALA A 127 -6.76 23.49 6.29
N ALA A 128 -6.51 24.09 5.13
CA ALA A 128 -7.12 23.66 3.87
C ALA A 128 -6.36 22.43 3.29
N PRO A 129 -7.04 21.54 2.54
CA PRO A 129 -6.37 20.53 1.74
C PRO A 129 -5.42 21.15 0.72
N GLY A 130 -4.29 20.50 0.47
CA GLY A 130 -3.28 20.97 -0.46
C GLY A 130 -3.74 21.07 -1.91
N ASP A 131 -3.24 22.09 -2.60
CA ASP A 131 -3.70 22.54 -3.92
C ASP A 131 -2.58 22.62 -4.98
N LEU A 132 -1.37 22.17 -4.65
CA LEU A 132 -0.19 22.26 -5.54
C LEU A 132 0.03 21.02 -6.42
N GLY A 133 -0.83 20.01 -6.28
CA GLY A 133 -0.63 18.70 -6.90
C GLY A 133 0.50 17.90 -6.24
N HIS A 134 1.01 16.89 -6.95
CA HIS A 134 2.05 15.99 -6.45
C HIS A 134 3.33 16.23 -7.25
N GLN A 135 4.17 17.13 -6.74
CA GLN A 135 5.31 17.68 -7.47
C GLN A 135 6.58 16.85 -7.26
N VAL A 136 7.44 16.82 -8.28
CA VAL A 136 8.79 16.26 -8.21
C VAL A 136 9.78 17.36 -8.55
N PHE A 137 10.76 17.59 -7.67
CA PHE A 137 11.75 18.63 -7.79
C PHE A 137 13.07 18.04 -8.30
N GLU A 138 13.63 18.61 -9.36
CA GLU A 138 14.96 18.23 -9.83
C GLU A 138 16.03 18.95 -9.00
N THR A 139 16.99 18.19 -8.50
CA THR A 139 18.09 18.69 -7.66
C THR A 139 19.42 18.05 -8.07
N ALA A 140 20.53 18.55 -7.51
CA ALA A 140 21.83 17.93 -7.69
C ALA A 140 21.90 16.47 -7.14
N LEU A 141 21.01 16.12 -6.21
CA LEU A 141 20.93 14.79 -5.60
C LEU A 141 20.03 13.81 -6.38
N GLY A 142 19.34 14.29 -7.42
CA GLY A 142 18.31 13.55 -8.15
C GLY A 142 16.93 14.17 -7.99
N ARG A 143 15.90 13.39 -8.33
CA ARG A 143 14.49 13.83 -8.30
C ARG A 143 13.87 13.54 -6.95
N ILE A 144 13.45 14.59 -6.24
CA ILE A 144 12.90 14.50 -4.88
C ILE A 144 11.43 14.87 -4.89
N ALA A 145 10.60 14.02 -4.31
CA ALA A 145 9.19 14.30 -4.03
C ALA A 145 8.97 14.49 -2.53
N LEU A 146 7.95 15.29 -2.18
CA LEU A 146 7.53 15.49 -0.79
C LEU A 146 6.12 14.90 -0.62
N LEU A 147 5.92 14.12 0.43
CA LEU A 147 4.59 13.65 0.86
C LEU A 147 4.49 13.83 2.38
N ILE A 148 3.27 14.05 2.89
CA ILE A 148 3.06 14.35 4.31
C ILE A 148 2.08 13.35 4.93
N CYS A 149 2.57 12.59 5.92
CA CYS A 149 1.81 11.71 6.80
C CYS A 149 0.69 10.92 6.10
N MET A 150 -0.55 11.38 6.23
CA MET A 150 -1.73 10.68 5.71
C MET A 150 -1.72 10.50 4.18
N ASP A 151 -0.96 11.32 3.42
CA ASP A 151 -0.79 11.15 1.98
C ASP A 151 -0.37 9.71 1.62
N ILE A 152 0.47 9.06 2.44
CA ILE A 152 1.03 7.72 2.16
C ILE A 152 0.00 6.59 2.22
N HIS A 153 -1.12 6.77 2.92
CA HIS A 153 -2.19 5.76 2.97
C HIS A 153 -2.90 5.59 1.62
N PHE A 154 -2.83 6.61 0.76
CA PHE A 154 -3.41 6.60 -0.57
C PHE A 154 -2.35 6.18 -1.57
N VAL A 155 -2.55 5.02 -2.22
CA VAL A 155 -1.61 4.47 -3.21
C VAL A 155 -1.28 5.45 -4.32
N GLU A 156 -2.26 6.30 -4.64
CA GLU A 156 -2.21 7.22 -5.75
C GLU A 156 -1.15 8.30 -5.57
N THR A 157 -0.94 8.80 -4.36
CA THR A 157 -0.04 9.94 -4.08
C THR A 157 1.41 9.56 -4.38
N ALA A 158 1.86 8.43 -3.84
CA ALA A 158 3.20 7.89 -4.08
C ALA A 158 3.36 7.41 -5.54
N ARG A 159 2.31 6.81 -6.13
CA ARG A 159 2.34 6.37 -7.53
C ARG A 159 2.48 7.56 -8.48
N LEU A 160 1.81 8.68 -8.21
CA LEU A 160 1.89 9.90 -9.02
C LEU A 160 3.32 10.44 -9.10
N VAL A 161 3.98 10.61 -7.95
CA VAL A 161 5.35 11.14 -7.90
C VAL A 161 6.36 10.15 -8.49
N ALA A 162 6.16 8.86 -8.30
CA ALA A 162 7.02 7.84 -8.89
C ALA A 162 6.91 7.79 -10.43
N LEU A 163 5.69 7.92 -10.97
CA LEU A 163 5.46 8.04 -12.42
C LEU A 163 6.01 9.35 -12.99
N ASP A 164 6.15 10.38 -12.17
CA ASP A 164 6.84 11.63 -12.55
C ASP A 164 8.37 11.55 -12.34
N GLY A 165 8.88 10.38 -11.96
CA GLY A 165 10.30 10.06 -11.97
C GLY A 165 11.02 10.29 -10.67
N ALA A 166 10.32 10.46 -9.54
CA ALA A 166 10.94 10.63 -8.22
C ALA A 166 11.94 9.49 -7.91
N ASP A 167 13.19 9.85 -7.61
CA ASP A 167 14.21 8.90 -7.13
C ASP A 167 14.04 8.66 -5.63
N VAL A 168 13.63 9.71 -4.90
CA VAL A 168 13.44 9.75 -3.45
C VAL A 168 12.11 10.40 -3.12
N ILE A 169 11.38 9.80 -2.20
CA ILE A 169 10.20 10.38 -1.54
C ILE A 169 10.63 10.77 -0.12
N CYS A 170 10.71 12.06 0.16
CA CYS A 170 10.83 12.57 1.52
C CYS A 170 9.44 12.60 2.14
N HIS A 171 9.20 11.71 3.09
CA HIS A 171 7.94 11.63 3.82
C HIS A 171 8.14 12.18 5.23
N VAL A 172 7.39 13.23 5.55
CA VAL A 172 7.41 13.85 6.87
C VAL A 172 6.11 13.51 7.59
N SER A 173 6.17 13.08 8.85
CA SER A 173 4.98 12.62 9.54
C SER A 173 4.91 12.91 11.04
N ASN A 174 3.67 12.92 11.51
CA ASN A 174 3.24 12.77 12.90
C ASN A 174 2.43 11.48 13.04
N TRP A 175 3.09 10.35 12.76
CA TRP A 175 2.48 9.03 12.70
C TRP A 175 2.11 8.50 14.08
N LEU A 176 0.98 7.79 14.13
CA LEU A 176 0.37 7.26 15.35
C LEU A 176 -0.47 6.02 15.04
N SER A 177 -0.93 5.33 16.08
CA SER A 177 -1.84 4.17 15.99
C SER A 177 -1.31 2.94 15.25
N GLU A 178 -0.02 2.89 14.94
CA GLU A 178 0.60 1.71 14.34
C GLU A 178 2.07 1.60 14.78
N ARG A 179 2.58 0.38 14.85
CA ARG A 179 4.02 0.15 15.05
C ARG A 179 4.81 0.61 13.82
N THR A 180 5.95 1.25 14.06
CA THR A 180 6.86 1.75 13.03
C THR A 180 8.20 0.99 13.00
N PRO A 181 8.94 0.95 11.88
CA PRO A 181 8.62 1.51 10.56
C PRO A 181 7.32 0.98 9.96
N ALA A 182 6.38 1.85 9.58
CA ALA A 182 5.03 1.41 9.25
C ALA A 182 4.99 0.55 7.97
N PRO A 183 4.18 -0.52 7.91
CA PRO A 183 4.01 -1.35 6.71
C PRO A 183 3.65 -0.57 5.44
N TYR A 184 2.95 0.56 5.57
CA TYR A 184 2.62 1.44 4.44
C TYR A 184 3.85 2.15 3.88
N TRP A 185 4.76 2.63 4.72
CA TRP A 185 6.00 3.27 4.27
C TRP A 185 6.86 2.27 3.48
N ILE A 186 6.99 1.05 4.01
CA ILE A 186 7.72 -0.03 3.36
C ILE A 186 7.08 -0.38 2.01
N SER A 187 5.75 -0.51 1.98
CA SER A 187 5.02 -0.84 0.76
C SER A 187 5.11 0.26 -0.30
N ARG A 188 5.10 1.55 0.09
CA ARG A 188 5.26 2.67 -0.86
C ARG A 188 6.66 2.76 -1.44
N ALA A 189 7.70 2.51 -0.65
CA ALA A 189 9.06 2.43 -1.18
C ALA A 189 9.19 1.28 -2.19
N PHE A 190 8.74 0.09 -1.79
CA PHE A 190 8.79 -1.14 -2.57
C PHE A 190 8.03 -1.06 -3.90
N GLU A 191 6.73 -0.74 -3.87
CA GLU A 191 5.88 -0.83 -5.08
C GLU A 191 6.17 0.27 -6.10
N ASN A 192 6.77 1.38 -5.66
CA ASN A 192 7.12 2.51 -6.50
C ASN A 192 8.59 2.53 -6.90
N SER A 193 9.38 1.58 -6.40
CA SER A 193 10.83 1.51 -6.63
C SER A 193 11.48 2.87 -6.33
N CYS A 194 11.16 3.43 -5.17
CA CYS A 194 11.69 4.72 -4.70
C CYS A 194 12.41 4.51 -3.37
N TRP A 195 13.46 5.29 -3.13
CA TRP A 195 13.91 5.48 -1.76
C TRP A 195 12.84 6.27 -1.00
N LEU A 196 12.56 5.89 0.24
CA LEU A 196 11.66 6.64 1.11
C LEU A 196 12.43 7.04 2.37
N ILE A 197 12.53 8.35 2.61
CA ILE A 197 13.13 8.90 3.82
C ILE A 197 11.97 9.35 4.72
N GLU A 198 11.73 8.58 5.77
CA GLU A 198 10.69 8.82 6.75
C GLU A 198 11.24 9.62 7.92
N SER A 199 10.75 10.84 8.09
CA SER A 199 11.01 11.64 9.29
C SER A 199 9.72 11.80 10.08
N ASN A 200 9.62 11.03 11.16
CA ASN A 200 8.46 11.02 12.06
C ASN A 200 8.79 11.68 13.40
N ARG A 201 7.81 12.33 14.01
CA ARG A 201 7.91 12.71 15.42
C ARG A 201 7.75 11.50 16.34
N TRP A 202 8.16 11.68 17.58
CA TRP A 202 7.80 10.79 18.69
C TRP A 202 7.25 11.62 19.86
N GLY A 203 6.87 10.94 20.95
CA GLY A 203 6.42 11.60 22.18
C GLY A 203 4.90 11.73 22.33
N LEU A 204 4.48 12.46 23.35
CA LEU A 204 3.08 12.59 23.75
C LEU A 204 2.63 14.06 23.68
N GLU A 205 1.62 14.35 22.89
CA GLU A 205 1.06 15.69 22.77
C GLU A 205 -0.45 15.64 22.95
N ARG A 206 -1.00 16.37 23.93
CA ARG A 206 -2.46 16.45 24.19
C ARG A 206 -3.16 15.09 24.13
N THR A 207 -2.61 14.09 24.83
CA THR A 207 -3.09 12.69 24.91
C THR A 207 -2.85 11.82 23.67
N VAL A 208 -2.29 12.38 22.59
CA VAL A 208 -1.92 11.65 21.38
C VAL A 208 -0.49 11.15 21.48
N GLN A 209 -0.33 9.82 21.52
CA GLN A 209 0.97 9.16 21.50
C GLN A 209 1.43 8.96 20.05
N PHE A 210 2.55 9.57 19.68
CA PHE A 210 3.18 9.38 18.37
C PHE A 210 4.18 8.22 18.39
N SER A 211 4.32 7.59 17.23
CA SER A 211 4.93 6.27 17.13
C SER A 211 6.45 6.28 16.87
N GLY A 212 7.07 7.42 16.54
CA GLY A 212 8.49 7.46 16.18
C GLY A 212 8.84 6.50 15.03
N GLY A 213 10.03 5.91 15.03
CA GLY A 213 10.48 4.97 14.01
C GLY A 213 10.92 5.65 12.71
N SER A 214 11.47 6.86 12.79
CA SER A 214 12.06 7.54 11.63
C SER A 214 13.11 6.65 10.97
N CYS A 215 13.10 6.54 9.65
CA CYS A 215 13.89 5.54 8.95
C CYS A 215 14.19 5.92 7.50
N VAL A 216 15.14 5.21 6.89
CA VAL A 216 15.38 5.23 5.45
C VAL A 216 15.06 3.85 4.90
N ILE A 217 14.20 3.80 3.89
CA ILE A 217 13.73 2.56 3.26
C ILE A 217 14.20 2.53 1.81
N ALA A 218 14.80 1.42 1.42
CA ALA A 218 15.29 1.18 0.07
C ALA A 218 14.17 0.84 -0.93
N PRO A 219 14.41 0.97 -2.25
CA PRO A 219 13.43 0.65 -3.29
C PRO A 219 12.89 -0.78 -3.30
N ASP A 220 13.54 -1.72 -2.60
CA ASP A 220 13.09 -3.11 -2.43
C ASP A 220 12.34 -3.36 -1.10
N GLY A 221 12.06 -2.30 -0.34
CA GLY A 221 11.41 -2.36 0.97
C GLY A 221 12.37 -2.61 2.14
N THR A 222 13.67 -2.83 1.90
CA THR A 222 14.64 -3.02 2.99
C THR A 222 14.78 -1.76 3.83
N ILE A 223 14.68 -1.88 5.16
CA ILE A 223 14.96 -0.77 6.08
C ILE A 223 16.48 -0.60 6.18
N ALA A 224 17.02 0.47 5.58
CA ALA A 224 18.46 0.74 5.54
C ALA A 224 18.98 1.35 6.86
N ALA A 225 18.15 2.15 7.53
CA ALA A 225 18.44 2.73 8.85
C ALA A 225 17.13 3.07 9.57
N VAL A 226 17.11 3.02 10.91
CA VAL A 226 15.94 3.36 11.74
C VAL A 226 16.37 3.90 13.10
N ILE A 227 15.59 4.85 13.63
CA ILE A 227 15.68 5.34 15.01
C ILE A 227 14.50 4.79 15.79
N ASP A 228 14.78 4.10 16.89
CA ASP A 228 13.75 3.41 17.68
C ASP A 228 13.61 3.96 19.11
N SER A 229 14.16 5.16 19.38
CA SER A 229 13.99 5.84 20.66
C SER A 229 14.45 7.29 20.57
N GLY A 230 13.82 8.21 21.31
CA GLY A 230 14.39 9.53 21.55
C GLY A 230 14.46 10.42 20.32
N ASP A 231 15.01 11.63 20.52
CA ASP A 231 15.47 12.46 19.40
C ASP A 231 16.74 11.85 18.79
N GLY A 232 16.91 11.93 17.47
CA GLY A 232 18.12 11.44 16.82
C GLY A 232 18.09 11.53 15.30
N VAL A 233 19.09 10.91 14.67
CA VAL A 233 19.25 10.89 13.20
C VAL A 233 19.60 9.48 12.72
N ALA A 234 18.89 9.00 11.70
CA ALA A 234 19.19 7.76 10.98
C ALA A 234 19.80 8.08 9.61
N TYR A 235 20.98 7.53 9.33
CA TYR A 235 21.75 7.80 8.12
C TYR A 235 21.77 6.59 7.20
N ALA A 236 21.62 6.82 5.90
CA ALA A 236 21.82 5.78 4.90
C ALA A 236 22.39 6.35 3.60
N ALA A 237 23.24 5.56 2.93
CA ALA A 237 23.70 5.87 1.60
C ALA A 237 22.59 5.60 0.57
N ILE A 238 22.32 6.60 -0.27
CA ILE A 238 21.34 6.55 -1.35
C ILE A 238 22.07 6.31 -2.67
N ASP A 239 21.60 5.30 -3.40
CA ASP A 239 21.99 5.07 -4.79
C ASP A 239 20.76 5.21 -5.69
N THR A 240 20.70 6.32 -6.44
CA THR A 240 19.59 6.63 -7.35
C THR A 240 19.48 5.66 -8.52
N ASP A 241 20.55 4.92 -8.86
CA ASP A 241 20.48 3.88 -9.89
C ASP A 241 19.50 2.76 -9.49
N ARG A 242 19.34 2.49 -8.18
CA ARG A 242 18.41 1.47 -7.67
C ARG A 242 16.94 1.86 -7.86
N SER A 243 16.57 3.13 -7.65
CA SER A 243 15.18 3.58 -7.86
C SER A 243 14.87 3.77 -9.35
N ARG A 244 15.86 4.22 -10.14
CA ARG A 244 15.72 4.38 -11.60
C ARG A 244 15.57 3.07 -12.35
N ALA A 245 15.98 1.94 -11.75
CA ALA A 245 15.72 0.62 -12.31
C ALA A 245 14.22 0.31 -12.47
N ARG A 246 13.33 0.94 -11.69
CA ARG A 246 11.87 0.74 -11.72
C ARG A 246 11.47 -0.74 -11.74
N SER A 247 12.22 -1.52 -10.97
CA SER A 247 12.08 -2.97 -10.86
C SER A 247 11.48 -3.31 -9.51
N VAL A 248 10.45 -4.14 -9.52
CA VAL A 248 9.82 -4.70 -8.32
C VAL A 248 9.85 -6.21 -8.47
N LEU A 249 10.55 -6.90 -7.55
CA LEU A 249 10.75 -8.36 -7.60
C LEU A 249 11.31 -8.86 -8.95
N GLY A 250 12.16 -8.06 -9.61
CA GLY A 250 12.77 -8.40 -10.89
C GLY A 250 11.94 -8.06 -12.12
N GLU A 251 10.75 -7.49 -11.95
CA GLU A 251 9.84 -7.12 -13.03
C GLU A 251 9.79 -5.61 -13.27
N ALA A 252 9.71 -5.22 -14.54
CA ALA A 252 9.59 -3.82 -14.96
C ALA A 252 8.14 -3.30 -14.81
N THR A 253 7.62 -3.31 -13.58
CA THR A 253 6.19 -3.07 -13.28
C THR A 253 5.68 -1.74 -13.83
N PHE A 254 6.49 -0.69 -13.86
CA PHE A 254 6.10 0.61 -14.43
C PHE A 254 5.79 0.55 -15.93
N ALA A 255 6.59 -0.19 -16.70
CA ALA A 255 6.39 -0.39 -18.12
C ALA A 255 5.24 -1.36 -18.43
N GLN A 256 4.88 -2.20 -17.46
CA GLN A 256 3.82 -3.20 -17.57
C GLN A 256 2.44 -2.64 -17.20
N ARG A 257 2.37 -1.42 -16.64
CA ARG A 257 1.10 -0.76 -16.32
C ARG A 257 0.19 -0.68 -17.55
N ARG A 258 -1.12 -0.72 -17.31
CA ARG A 258 -2.15 -0.58 -18.35
C ARG A 258 -3.13 0.55 -18.02
N PRO A 259 -2.73 1.82 -18.22
CA PRO A 259 -3.52 3.00 -17.82
C PRO A 259 -4.95 3.02 -18.38
N GLN A 260 -5.16 2.48 -19.57
CA GLN A 260 -6.48 2.32 -20.19
C GLN A 260 -7.46 1.46 -19.35
N LEU A 261 -6.94 0.57 -18.50
CA LEU A 261 -7.72 -0.25 -17.57
C LEU A 261 -7.91 0.42 -16.21
N TYR A 262 -7.34 1.61 -15.98
CA TYR A 262 -7.36 2.32 -14.69
C TYR A 262 -8.28 3.55 -14.69
N ARG A 263 -9.18 3.67 -15.68
CA ARG A 263 -10.08 4.81 -15.87
C ARG A 263 -11.04 5.08 -14.70
N GLU A 264 -11.24 4.11 -13.82
CA GLU A 264 -12.05 4.26 -12.61
C GLU A 264 -11.30 5.01 -11.49
N LEU A 265 -9.97 5.08 -11.51
CA LEU A 265 -9.19 5.79 -10.48
C LEU A 265 -9.53 7.28 -10.35
N PRO A 266 -9.66 8.08 -11.43
CA PRO A 266 -10.09 9.47 -11.33
C PRO A 266 -11.60 9.64 -11.09
N THR A 267 -12.36 8.54 -10.98
CA THR A 267 -13.77 8.57 -10.59
C THR A 267 -13.90 8.25 -9.10
N GLY A 268 -15.03 8.62 -8.49
CA GLY A 268 -15.17 8.52 -7.05
C GLY A 268 -16.59 8.24 -6.56
N LEU A 269 -16.62 7.48 -5.46
CA LEU A 269 -17.74 7.36 -4.53
C LEU A 269 -17.87 8.60 -3.63
N SER A 270 -16.85 9.48 -3.63
CA SER A 270 -16.61 10.49 -2.60
C SER A 270 -17.84 11.36 -2.33
N GLY A 271 -18.26 11.38 -1.06
CA GLY A 271 -19.41 12.16 -0.59
C GLY A 271 -20.76 11.45 -0.60
N TRP A 272 -20.85 10.22 -1.14
CA TRP A 272 -22.09 9.45 -1.17
C TRP A 272 -22.04 8.25 -0.20
N ASN A 273 -23.19 7.92 0.37
CA ASN A 273 -23.37 6.69 1.12
C ASN A 273 -23.08 5.47 0.22
N PRO A 274 -22.12 4.59 0.57
CA PRO A 274 -21.77 3.45 -0.26
C PRO A 274 -22.94 2.51 -0.58
N LEU A 275 -23.87 2.33 0.35
CA LEU A 275 -25.05 1.49 0.12
C LEU A 275 -25.94 2.10 -0.98
N ASP A 276 -26.21 3.40 -0.93
CA ASP A 276 -27.00 4.10 -1.95
C ASP A 276 -26.29 4.08 -3.31
N PHE A 277 -24.97 4.30 -3.33
CA PHE A 277 -24.18 4.30 -4.55
C PHE A 277 -24.22 2.95 -5.26
N PHE A 278 -23.95 1.86 -4.54
CA PHE A 278 -23.89 0.52 -5.13
C PHE A 278 -25.26 -0.11 -5.37
N SER A 279 -26.33 0.43 -4.78
CA SER A 279 -27.70 -0.06 -5.00
C SER A 279 -28.54 0.90 -5.85
N LEU A 280 -27.94 1.94 -6.43
CA LEU A 280 -28.64 2.92 -7.23
C LEU A 280 -29.42 2.21 -8.36
N TYR A 281 -30.74 2.44 -8.40
CA TYR A 281 -31.68 1.78 -9.31
C TYR A 281 -31.74 0.23 -9.18
N GLY A 282 -31.35 -0.32 -8.04
CA GLY A 282 -31.26 -1.76 -7.81
C GLY A 282 -30.14 -2.44 -8.60
N HIS A 283 -29.23 -1.68 -9.21
CA HIS A 283 -28.18 -2.22 -10.06
C HIS A 283 -26.96 -2.59 -9.23
N ARG A 284 -26.58 -3.88 -9.22
CA ARG A 284 -25.41 -4.42 -8.49
C ARG A 284 -25.41 -4.11 -6.98
N SER A 285 -26.59 -4.14 -6.37
CA SER A 285 -26.73 -4.07 -4.91
C SER A 285 -25.76 -5.05 -4.25
N PRO A 286 -25.01 -4.61 -3.22
CA PRO A 286 -24.13 -5.50 -2.51
C PRO A 286 -24.93 -6.66 -1.88
N PRO A 287 -24.38 -7.88 -1.83
CA PRO A 287 -25.06 -8.98 -1.14
C PRO A 287 -25.27 -8.62 0.34
N PRO A 288 -26.31 -9.14 1.02
CA PRO A 288 -26.66 -8.77 2.40
C PRO A 288 -25.51 -8.91 3.42
N GLY A 289 -24.55 -9.79 3.11
CA GLY A 289 -23.39 -10.08 3.94
C GLY A 289 -23.67 -11.08 5.07
N LYS A 290 -22.63 -11.76 5.52
CA LYS A 290 -22.67 -12.71 6.65
C LYS A 290 -21.29 -12.84 7.27
N LEU A 291 -21.24 -13.24 8.54
CA LEU A 291 -20.00 -13.72 9.15
C LEU A 291 -19.61 -15.04 8.47
N SER A 292 -18.38 -15.10 7.99
CA SER A 292 -17.86 -16.20 7.17
C SER A 292 -16.42 -16.50 7.55
N LYS A 293 -15.89 -17.66 7.15
CA LYS A 293 -14.46 -17.95 7.24
C LYS A 293 -13.87 -18.10 5.84
N VAL A 294 -12.81 -17.36 5.58
CA VAL A 294 -12.05 -17.43 4.32
C VAL A 294 -10.75 -18.14 4.59
N ALA A 295 -10.39 -19.05 3.69
CA ALA A 295 -9.19 -19.85 3.75
C ALA A 295 -8.24 -19.55 2.58
N VAL A 296 -6.95 -19.69 2.83
CA VAL A 296 -5.92 -19.81 1.80
C VAL A 296 -5.17 -21.11 1.98
N ALA A 297 -4.82 -21.75 0.87
CA ALA A 297 -3.98 -22.93 0.82
C ALA A 297 -2.59 -22.58 0.28
N GLN A 298 -1.57 -23.20 0.84
CA GLN A 298 -0.17 -23.07 0.44
C GLN A 298 0.35 -24.46 0.08
N PHE A 299 0.76 -24.65 -1.18
CA PHE A 299 1.44 -25.87 -1.64
C PHE A 299 2.14 -25.64 -2.98
N LEU A 300 3.00 -26.59 -3.38
CA LEU A 300 3.65 -26.59 -4.69
C LEU A 300 2.87 -27.49 -5.67
N PRO A 301 2.23 -26.93 -6.72
CA PRO A 301 1.59 -27.76 -7.74
C PRO A 301 2.64 -28.37 -8.68
N GLY A 302 2.51 -29.67 -8.94
CA GLY A 302 3.35 -30.41 -9.89
C GLY A 302 2.77 -30.42 -11.31
N SER A 303 3.38 -31.18 -12.21
CA SER A 303 2.89 -31.36 -13.60
C SER A 303 1.77 -32.41 -13.73
N ASP A 304 1.43 -33.14 -12.65
CA ASP A 304 0.32 -34.09 -12.63
C ASP A 304 -0.99 -33.41 -12.18
N VAL A 305 -1.87 -33.12 -13.15
CA VAL A 305 -3.18 -32.49 -12.89
C VAL A 305 -4.04 -33.33 -11.95
N ALA A 306 -4.00 -34.67 -12.03
CA ALA A 306 -4.82 -35.53 -11.18
C ALA A 306 -4.31 -35.52 -9.72
N GLY A 307 -3.00 -35.54 -9.54
CA GLY A 307 -2.35 -35.35 -8.25
C GLY A 307 -2.66 -33.99 -7.63
N ASN A 308 -2.53 -32.91 -8.43
CA ASN A 308 -2.88 -31.56 -8.00
C ASN A 308 -4.34 -31.43 -7.55
N LEU A 309 -5.29 -31.96 -8.34
CA LEU A 309 -6.72 -31.95 -7.98
C LEU A 309 -7.01 -32.78 -6.72
N SER A 310 -6.29 -33.89 -6.52
CA SER A 310 -6.37 -34.67 -5.28
C SER A 310 -5.89 -33.85 -4.08
N ARG A 311 -4.76 -33.14 -4.23
CA ARG A 311 -4.23 -32.26 -3.18
C ARG A 311 -5.17 -31.10 -2.85
N ILE A 312 -5.75 -30.47 -3.88
CA ILE A 312 -6.79 -29.44 -3.73
C ILE A 312 -7.99 -30.00 -2.96
N ALA A 313 -8.44 -31.23 -3.26
CA ALA A 313 -9.55 -31.85 -2.56
C ALA A 313 -9.26 -32.11 -1.08
N GLU A 314 -8.04 -32.54 -0.74
CA GLU A 314 -7.60 -32.73 0.65
C GLU A 314 -7.60 -31.42 1.44
N LEU A 315 -6.97 -30.37 0.90
CA LEU A 315 -6.88 -29.06 1.54
C LEU A 315 -8.25 -28.38 1.63
N ALA A 316 -9.11 -28.55 0.62
CA ALA A 316 -10.51 -28.11 0.67
C ALA A 316 -11.29 -28.83 1.77
N ALA A 317 -11.10 -30.15 1.92
CA ALA A 317 -11.76 -30.92 2.98
C ALA A 317 -11.28 -30.49 4.37
N GLU A 318 -9.98 -30.19 4.55
CA GLU A 318 -9.44 -29.65 5.80
C GLU A 318 -10.05 -28.27 6.11
N ALA A 319 -10.08 -27.37 5.13
CA ALA A 319 -10.68 -26.04 5.27
C ALA A 319 -12.18 -26.13 5.62
N ALA A 320 -12.92 -27.03 4.96
CA ALA A 320 -14.33 -27.29 5.25
C ALA A 320 -14.54 -27.78 6.69
N GLN A 321 -13.70 -28.71 7.17
CA GLN A 321 -13.76 -29.19 8.55
C GLN A 321 -13.49 -28.08 9.57
N ARG A 322 -12.68 -27.08 9.20
CA ARG A 322 -12.40 -25.87 10.01
C ARG A 322 -13.46 -24.77 9.83
N GLY A 323 -14.48 -25.03 8.99
CA GLY A 323 -15.65 -24.18 8.78
C GLY A 323 -15.46 -23.08 7.74
N ALA A 324 -14.55 -23.24 6.78
CA ALA A 324 -14.41 -22.29 5.67
C ALA A 324 -15.70 -22.22 4.82
N ASP A 325 -15.95 -21.06 4.23
CA ASP A 325 -16.95 -20.84 3.18
C ASP A 325 -16.30 -20.67 1.80
N LEU A 326 -15.04 -20.19 1.77
CA LEU A 326 -14.23 -20.00 0.56
C LEU A 326 -12.79 -20.43 0.80
N VAL A 327 -12.18 -21.09 -0.18
CA VAL A 327 -10.74 -21.45 -0.18
C VAL A 327 -10.07 -20.91 -1.44
N THR A 328 -8.98 -20.16 -1.28
CA THR A 328 -8.12 -19.71 -2.40
C THR A 328 -6.89 -20.60 -2.47
N PHE A 329 -6.59 -21.13 -3.66
CA PHE A 329 -5.41 -21.95 -3.93
C PHE A 329 -4.35 -21.17 -4.72
N PRO A 330 -3.10 -21.63 -4.74
CA PRO A 330 -2.03 -20.96 -5.48
C PRO A 330 -2.27 -20.82 -6.98
N GLU A 331 -1.52 -19.92 -7.61
CA GLU A 331 -1.52 -19.71 -9.05
C GLU A 331 -1.13 -21.00 -9.79
N LEU A 332 -1.84 -21.30 -10.89
CA LEU A 332 -1.70 -22.55 -11.65
C LEU A 332 -1.75 -23.83 -10.78
N SER A 333 -2.45 -23.78 -9.63
CA SER A 333 -2.61 -24.92 -8.72
C SER A 333 -3.18 -26.17 -9.38
N VAL A 334 -3.92 -26.04 -10.47
CA VAL A 334 -4.44 -27.18 -11.24
C VAL A 334 -3.41 -27.71 -12.23
N THR A 335 -2.82 -26.84 -13.04
CA THR A 335 -1.99 -27.23 -14.19
C THR A 335 -0.50 -27.30 -13.88
N GLY A 336 -0.04 -26.86 -12.71
CA GLY A 336 1.39 -26.78 -12.37
C GLY A 336 2.07 -25.55 -12.98
N LEU A 337 3.22 -25.17 -12.42
CA LEU A 337 3.99 -24.01 -12.87
C LEU A 337 4.84 -24.27 -14.12
N ASP A 338 5.28 -25.51 -14.34
CA ASP A 338 6.27 -25.86 -15.37
C ASP A 338 5.59 -26.32 -16.65
N ASP A 339 5.71 -25.55 -17.73
CA ASP A 339 5.04 -25.80 -19.02
C ASP A 339 3.51 -25.99 -18.91
N PRO A 340 2.79 -25.02 -18.31
CA PRO A 340 1.35 -25.16 -18.05
C PRO A 340 0.51 -25.24 -19.33
N ALA A 341 1.01 -24.70 -20.45
CA ALA A 341 0.36 -24.73 -21.76
C ALA A 341 0.05 -26.15 -22.25
N ASP A 342 0.92 -27.13 -21.93
CA ASP A 342 0.74 -28.53 -22.35
C ASP A 342 -0.48 -29.20 -21.70
N ARG A 343 -0.96 -28.62 -20.59
CA ARG A 343 -2.06 -29.12 -19.78
C ARG A 343 -3.23 -28.14 -19.76
N ALA A 344 -3.23 -27.16 -20.65
CA ALA A 344 -4.29 -26.17 -20.73
C ALA A 344 -5.60 -26.82 -21.19
N GLU A 345 -6.67 -26.54 -20.45
CA GLU A 345 -8.01 -27.02 -20.78
C GLU A 345 -9.01 -25.85 -20.82
N PRO A 346 -10.11 -25.96 -21.59
CA PRO A 346 -11.19 -24.98 -21.49
C PRO A 346 -11.82 -25.00 -20.10
N VAL A 347 -12.48 -23.92 -19.71
CA VAL A 347 -13.21 -23.83 -18.42
C VAL A 347 -14.31 -24.89 -18.30
N SER A 348 -14.85 -25.38 -19.42
CA SER A 348 -15.77 -26.52 -19.46
C SER A 348 -15.07 -27.89 -19.36
N GLY A 349 -13.78 -27.91 -19.04
CA GLY A 349 -12.89 -29.06 -19.03
C GLY A 349 -13.07 -29.97 -17.82
N HIS A 350 -12.23 -31.00 -17.75
CA HIS A 350 -12.34 -32.04 -16.74
C HIS A 350 -11.91 -31.50 -15.36
N ALA A 351 -10.82 -30.75 -15.28
CA ALA A 351 -10.31 -30.24 -14.02
C ALA A 351 -11.31 -29.29 -13.35
N VAL A 352 -11.89 -28.34 -14.10
CA VAL A 352 -12.95 -27.47 -13.55
C VAL A 352 -14.19 -28.26 -13.13
N THR A 353 -14.56 -29.31 -13.88
CA THR A 353 -15.64 -30.24 -13.45
C THR A 353 -15.33 -30.92 -12.13
N ARG A 354 -14.07 -31.32 -11.90
CA ARG A 354 -13.63 -31.88 -10.62
C ARG A 354 -13.64 -30.85 -9.49
N LEU A 355 -13.24 -29.61 -9.75
CA LEU A 355 -13.33 -28.52 -8.78
C LEU A 355 -14.79 -28.27 -8.35
N MET A 356 -15.74 -28.26 -9.29
CA MET A 356 -17.18 -28.15 -8.96
C MET A 356 -17.66 -29.31 -8.10
N ALA A 357 -17.20 -30.55 -8.36
CA ALA A 357 -17.55 -31.69 -7.53
C ALA A 357 -16.99 -31.58 -6.10
N ILE A 358 -15.77 -31.05 -5.93
CA ILE A 358 -15.17 -30.78 -4.62
C ILE A 358 -15.98 -29.68 -3.90
N ALA A 359 -16.26 -28.58 -4.58
CA ALA A 359 -17.06 -27.45 -4.07
C ALA A 359 -18.45 -27.90 -3.61
N SER A 360 -19.15 -28.68 -4.42
CA SER A 360 -20.48 -29.23 -4.11
C SER A 360 -20.43 -30.21 -2.92
N ARG A 361 -19.45 -31.13 -2.90
CA ARG A 361 -19.29 -32.11 -1.81
C ARG A 361 -19.08 -31.47 -0.44
N HIS A 362 -18.34 -30.37 -0.39
CA HIS A 362 -17.98 -29.70 0.86
C HIS A 362 -18.79 -28.42 1.13
N ASN A 363 -19.73 -28.07 0.24
CA ASN A 363 -20.47 -26.82 0.26
C ASN A 363 -19.55 -25.58 0.39
N LEU A 364 -18.50 -25.54 -0.44
CA LEU A 364 -17.48 -24.50 -0.47
C LEU A 364 -17.51 -23.70 -1.78
N HIS A 365 -16.98 -22.48 -1.71
CA HIS A 365 -16.47 -21.78 -2.89
C HIS A 365 -14.96 -22.00 -3.02
N LEU A 366 -14.46 -22.28 -4.21
CA LEU A 366 -13.03 -22.50 -4.47
C LEU A 366 -12.55 -21.51 -5.51
N VAL A 367 -11.40 -20.88 -5.26
CA VAL A 367 -10.66 -20.09 -6.24
C VAL A 367 -9.39 -20.85 -6.59
N ALA A 368 -9.28 -21.34 -7.82
CA ALA A 368 -8.15 -22.14 -8.27
C ALA A 368 -7.57 -21.62 -9.59
N GLY A 369 -6.23 -21.60 -9.68
CA GLY A 369 -5.51 -21.16 -10.86
C GLY A 369 -5.25 -22.30 -11.86
N LEU A 370 -5.35 -22.03 -13.15
CA LEU A 370 -5.08 -22.97 -14.24
C LEU A 370 -4.63 -22.25 -15.52
N ALA A 371 -3.93 -22.96 -16.40
CA ALA A 371 -3.86 -22.56 -17.80
C ALA A 371 -5.20 -22.85 -18.49
N GLU A 372 -5.88 -21.79 -18.90
CA GLU A 372 -7.13 -21.86 -19.66
C GLU A 372 -6.83 -21.92 -21.15
N LYS A 373 -7.54 -22.80 -21.87
CA LYS A 373 -7.59 -22.81 -23.34
C LYS A 373 -8.94 -22.33 -23.84
N ASP A 374 -8.96 -21.19 -24.52
CA ASP A 374 -10.16 -20.63 -25.17
C ASP A 374 -9.94 -20.53 -26.68
N GLY A 375 -10.48 -21.52 -27.39
CA GLY A 375 -10.18 -21.74 -28.81
C GLY A 375 -8.68 -22.02 -29.03
N ALA A 376 -8.01 -21.10 -29.74
CA ALA A 376 -6.57 -21.16 -29.99
C ALA A 376 -5.73 -20.37 -28.98
N ARG A 377 -6.36 -19.58 -28.11
CA ARG A 377 -5.71 -18.68 -27.16
C ARG A 377 -5.52 -19.37 -25.82
N LEU A 378 -4.41 -19.06 -25.15
CA LEU A 378 -4.10 -19.56 -23.82
C LEU A 378 -4.05 -18.41 -22.82
N TYR A 379 -4.48 -18.64 -21.59
CA TYR A 379 -4.45 -17.64 -20.52
C TYR A 379 -3.99 -18.27 -19.22
N ASN A 380 -3.28 -17.49 -18.41
CA ASN A 380 -3.19 -17.76 -16.98
C ASN A 380 -4.48 -17.26 -16.32
N ALA A 381 -5.31 -18.19 -15.85
CA ALA A 381 -6.66 -17.89 -15.38
C ALA A 381 -6.89 -18.39 -13.96
N ALA A 382 -7.86 -17.79 -13.29
CA ALA A 382 -8.41 -18.23 -12.02
C ALA A 382 -9.91 -18.43 -12.16
N VAL A 383 -10.40 -19.60 -11.75
CA VAL A 383 -11.83 -19.91 -11.71
C VAL A 383 -12.33 -19.76 -10.28
N LEU A 384 -13.46 -19.09 -10.12
CA LEU A 384 -14.27 -19.14 -8.91
C LEU A 384 -15.42 -20.12 -9.16
N VAL A 385 -15.40 -21.25 -8.46
CA VAL A 385 -16.47 -22.26 -8.49
C VAL A 385 -17.18 -22.30 -7.15
N GLY A 386 -18.49 -22.53 -7.17
CA GLY A 386 -19.32 -22.75 -5.99
C GLY A 386 -20.05 -24.09 -6.05
N PRO A 387 -20.89 -24.38 -5.05
CA PRO A 387 -21.64 -25.64 -4.97
C PRO A 387 -22.61 -25.87 -6.15
N GLU A 388 -23.05 -24.78 -6.79
CA GLU A 388 -24.00 -24.77 -7.90
C GLU A 388 -23.33 -24.73 -9.29
N GLY A 389 -22.01 -24.50 -9.36
CA GLY A 389 -21.27 -24.46 -10.62
C GLY A 389 -20.20 -23.37 -10.68
N VAL A 390 -19.79 -23.02 -11.90
CA VAL A 390 -18.84 -21.92 -12.15
C VAL A 390 -19.53 -20.57 -11.89
N VAL A 391 -18.94 -19.77 -11.00
CA VAL A 391 -19.41 -18.41 -10.69
C VAL A 391 -18.72 -17.39 -11.59
N GLY A 392 -17.42 -17.56 -11.84
CA GLY A 392 -16.61 -16.59 -12.56
C GLY A 392 -15.26 -17.10 -13.02
N VAL A 393 -14.71 -16.44 -14.04
CA VAL A 393 -13.37 -16.71 -14.58
C VAL A 393 -12.66 -15.37 -14.77
N TYR A 394 -11.46 -15.26 -14.23
CA TYR A 394 -10.60 -14.10 -14.38
C TYR A 394 -9.30 -14.51 -15.08
N ARG A 395 -8.84 -13.70 -16.03
CA ARG A 395 -7.61 -13.90 -16.79
C ARG A 395 -6.59 -12.85 -16.37
N LYS A 396 -5.38 -13.29 -16.03
CA LYS A 396 -4.29 -12.43 -15.52
C LYS A 396 -4.04 -11.27 -16.49
N ILE A 397 -4.05 -10.04 -15.98
CA ILE A 397 -3.96 -8.83 -16.80
C ILE A 397 -2.51 -8.41 -16.99
N HIS A 398 -1.72 -8.46 -15.93
CA HIS A 398 -0.30 -8.16 -15.93
C HIS A 398 0.50 -9.45 -15.96
N LEU A 399 1.00 -9.79 -17.15
CA LEU A 399 1.82 -10.98 -17.36
C LEU A 399 3.26 -10.75 -16.89
N ASP A 400 3.75 -11.63 -16.01
CA ASP A 400 5.15 -11.67 -15.60
C ASP A 400 6.03 -12.34 -16.68
N ALA A 401 7.33 -12.42 -16.45
CA ALA A 401 8.26 -13.03 -17.42
C ALA A 401 7.99 -14.52 -17.70
N ARG A 402 7.34 -15.25 -16.78
CA ARG A 402 6.98 -16.68 -16.96
C ARG A 402 5.69 -16.84 -17.74
N ASP A 403 4.76 -15.89 -17.66
CA ASP A 403 3.49 -15.96 -18.38
C ASP A 403 3.61 -15.60 -19.86
N ARG A 404 4.35 -14.52 -20.17
CA ARG A 404 4.43 -13.92 -21.52
C ARG A 404 4.77 -14.90 -22.66
N PRO A 405 5.62 -15.94 -22.46
CA PRO A 405 5.95 -16.86 -23.54
C PRO A 405 4.78 -17.72 -24.02
N TRP A 406 3.74 -17.94 -23.19
CA TRP A 406 2.69 -18.92 -23.49
C TRP A 406 1.26 -18.40 -23.30
N ALA A 407 1.05 -17.34 -22.51
CA ALA A 407 -0.27 -16.80 -22.21
C ALA A 407 -0.52 -15.43 -22.88
N GLU A 408 -1.79 -15.17 -23.20
CA GLU A 408 -2.28 -13.85 -23.52
C GLU A 408 -2.80 -13.12 -22.28
N ALA A 409 -2.76 -11.79 -22.31
CA ALA A 409 -3.25 -10.97 -21.21
C ALA A 409 -4.78 -10.89 -21.23
N GLY A 410 -5.40 -10.96 -20.05
CA GLY A 410 -6.77 -10.52 -19.84
C GLY A 410 -6.93 -9.01 -20.09
N ASP A 411 -8.16 -8.53 -20.16
CA ASP A 411 -8.47 -7.14 -20.50
C ASP A 411 -9.56 -6.50 -19.63
N ALA A 412 -10.06 -7.22 -18.62
CA ALA A 412 -11.15 -6.73 -17.78
C ALA A 412 -10.98 -7.15 -16.32
N TRP A 413 -11.07 -6.17 -15.42
CA TRP A 413 -11.29 -6.42 -13.99
C TRP A 413 -12.68 -7.04 -13.79
N ALA A 414 -12.83 -7.94 -12.83
CA ALA A 414 -14.10 -8.59 -12.55
C ALA A 414 -14.37 -8.73 -11.05
N VAL A 415 -15.66 -8.67 -10.70
CA VAL A 415 -16.18 -8.93 -9.35
C VAL A 415 -17.40 -9.85 -9.48
N TYR A 416 -17.56 -10.75 -8.51
CA TYR A 416 -18.58 -11.78 -8.50
C TYR A 416 -19.30 -11.80 -7.15
N ASP A 417 -20.62 -11.89 -7.16
CA ASP A 417 -21.40 -11.97 -5.93
C ASP A 417 -21.60 -13.45 -5.56
N ILE A 418 -21.22 -13.78 -4.33
CA ILE A 418 -21.47 -15.07 -3.69
C ILE A 418 -22.12 -14.84 -2.32
N PRO A 419 -22.67 -15.88 -1.65
CA PRO A 419 -23.41 -15.70 -0.40
C PRO A 419 -22.64 -14.98 0.73
N ILE A 420 -21.30 -15.01 0.71
CA ILE A 420 -20.47 -14.39 1.75
C ILE A 420 -20.10 -12.92 1.48
N GLY A 421 -20.26 -12.45 0.24
CA GLY A 421 -19.77 -11.14 -0.17
C GLY A 421 -19.50 -11.03 -1.67
N ARG A 422 -19.15 -9.83 -2.11
CA ARG A 422 -18.64 -9.55 -3.45
C ARG A 422 -17.15 -9.85 -3.51
N VAL A 423 -16.74 -10.77 -4.38
CA VAL A 423 -15.36 -11.25 -4.52
C VAL A 423 -14.73 -10.69 -5.79
N GLY A 424 -13.60 -10.03 -5.65
CA GLY A 424 -12.72 -9.67 -6.75
C GLY A 424 -11.61 -10.71 -6.91
N LEU A 425 -11.18 -10.94 -8.15
CA LEU A 425 -10.08 -11.86 -8.46
C LEU A 425 -8.87 -11.08 -8.98
N LEU A 426 -7.69 -11.43 -8.47
CA LEU A 426 -6.38 -11.07 -9.00
C LEU A 426 -5.55 -12.35 -9.13
N ILE A 427 -4.46 -12.33 -9.92
CA ILE A 427 -3.54 -13.47 -9.99
C ILE A 427 -2.11 -12.97 -9.81
N GLY A 428 -1.42 -13.46 -8.78
CA GLY A 428 0.00 -13.24 -8.49
C GLY A 428 0.45 -11.82 -8.78
N HIS A 429 1.15 -11.66 -9.90
CA HIS A 429 1.73 -10.41 -10.39
C HIS A 429 0.74 -9.24 -10.46
N ASP A 430 -0.55 -9.47 -10.73
CA ASP A 430 -1.57 -8.41 -10.74
C ASP A 430 -1.63 -7.66 -9.39
N ALA A 431 -1.37 -8.34 -8.28
CA ALA A 431 -1.44 -7.77 -6.94
C ALA A 431 -0.25 -6.85 -6.59
N LEU A 432 0.80 -6.83 -7.42
CA LEU A 432 1.90 -5.87 -7.30
C LEU A 432 1.53 -4.47 -7.84
N PHE A 433 0.45 -4.37 -8.60
CA PHE A 433 -0.06 -3.10 -9.12
C PHE A 433 -1.10 -2.52 -8.15
N PRO A 434 -0.79 -1.43 -7.42
CA PRO A 434 -1.73 -0.85 -6.46
C PRO A 434 -3.07 -0.45 -7.11
N GLU A 435 -3.06 -0.10 -8.40
CA GLU A 435 -4.25 0.24 -9.17
C GLU A 435 -5.26 -0.91 -9.22
N ALA A 436 -4.80 -2.16 -9.30
CA ALA A 436 -5.66 -3.33 -9.45
C ALA A 436 -6.57 -3.52 -8.23
N GLY A 437 -5.99 -3.54 -7.03
CA GLY A 437 -6.75 -3.64 -5.77
C GLY A 437 -7.70 -2.45 -5.59
N ARG A 438 -7.26 -1.25 -5.94
CA ARG A 438 -8.08 -0.03 -5.84
C ARG A 438 -9.31 -0.06 -6.74
N ILE A 439 -9.17 -0.54 -7.98
CA ILE A 439 -10.28 -0.65 -8.93
C ILE A 439 -11.31 -1.67 -8.42
N LEU A 440 -10.86 -2.83 -7.92
CA LEU A 440 -11.79 -3.80 -7.33
C LEU A 440 -12.53 -3.22 -6.12
N ALA A 441 -11.84 -2.47 -5.25
CA ALA A 441 -12.47 -1.78 -4.12
C ALA A 441 -13.51 -0.75 -4.58
N LEU A 442 -13.23 0.02 -5.64
CA LEU A 442 -14.18 0.97 -6.24
C LEU A 442 -15.44 0.30 -6.81
N ARG A 443 -15.35 -0.98 -7.14
CA ARG A 443 -16.48 -1.81 -7.60
C ARG A 443 -17.27 -2.47 -6.46
N GLY A 444 -16.97 -2.08 -5.21
CA GLY A 444 -17.66 -2.59 -4.02
C GLY A 444 -17.21 -3.98 -3.62
N CYS A 445 -16.01 -4.40 -4.02
CA CYS A 445 -15.42 -5.68 -3.63
C CYS A 445 -15.27 -5.76 -2.10
N ASP A 446 -15.66 -6.87 -1.49
CA ASP A 446 -15.49 -7.12 -0.05
C ASP A 446 -14.22 -7.92 0.23
N LEU A 447 -13.94 -8.90 -0.64
CA LEU A 447 -12.85 -9.85 -0.54
C LEU A 447 -12.11 -9.91 -1.88
N ILE A 448 -10.79 -9.72 -1.87
CA ILE A 448 -9.96 -10.04 -3.03
C ILE A 448 -9.33 -11.41 -2.79
N ALA A 449 -9.58 -12.35 -3.70
CA ALA A 449 -8.90 -13.64 -3.73
C ALA A 449 -7.78 -13.60 -4.79
N CYS A 450 -6.57 -13.97 -4.38
CA CYS A 450 -5.38 -13.90 -5.21
C CYS A 450 -4.62 -15.24 -5.18
N PRO A 451 -4.87 -16.14 -6.15
CA PRO A 451 -3.96 -17.22 -6.49
C PRO A 451 -2.63 -16.64 -6.93
N ALA A 452 -1.54 -17.00 -6.27
CA ALA A 452 -0.22 -16.44 -6.51
C ALA A 452 0.87 -17.51 -6.62
N ALA A 453 1.88 -17.21 -7.42
CA ALA A 453 3.20 -17.82 -7.40
C ALA A 453 4.25 -16.71 -7.39
N GLN A 454 4.24 -15.88 -6.35
CA GLN A 454 5.12 -14.73 -6.19
C GLN A 454 6.44 -15.15 -5.55
N ALA A 455 7.55 -14.92 -6.26
CA ALA A 455 8.90 -15.10 -5.75
C ALA A 455 9.47 -13.81 -5.16
N GLY A 456 10.50 -13.95 -4.31
CA GLY A 456 11.26 -12.85 -3.73
C GLY A 456 10.72 -12.36 -2.38
N MET A 457 11.23 -11.21 -1.92
CA MET A 457 10.94 -10.67 -0.58
C MET A 457 9.80 -9.65 -0.63
N PHE A 458 8.64 -10.03 -0.09
CA PHE A 458 7.47 -9.14 0.09
C PHE A 458 6.95 -9.17 1.54
N SER A 459 7.71 -9.77 2.45
CA SER A 459 7.45 -9.81 3.88
C SER A 459 8.77 -9.92 4.66
N PHE A 460 8.75 -9.41 5.89
CA PHE A 460 9.82 -9.65 6.88
C PHE A 460 9.33 -9.33 8.30
N GLY A 461 10.07 -9.82 9.29
CA GLY A 461 9.85 -9.55 10.70
C GLY A 461 10.58 -8.31 11.23
N HIS A 462 10.20 -7.84 12.40
CA HIS A 462 10.82 -6.75 13.14
C HIS A 462 11.11 -7.17 14.57
N ALA A 463 12.25 -6.74 15.12
CA ALA A 463 12.69 -7.15 16.47
C ALA A 463 11.84 -6.56 17.61
N GLY A 464 11.04 -5.54 17.31
CA GLY A 464 10.23 -4.79 18.28
C GLY A 464 10.62 -3.31 18.29
N SER A 465 9.86 -2.49 19.02
CA SER A 465 10.11 -1.06 19.14
C SER A 465 10.22 -0.65 20.60
N ALA A 466 11.23 0.18 20.93
CA ALA A 466 11.36 0.84 22.23
C ALA A 466 10.55 2.14 22.32
N VAL A 467 10.03 2.67 21.21
CA VAL A 467 9.11 3.81 21.23
C VAL A 467 7.79 3.39 21.85
N LYS A 468 7.33 4.16 22.84
CA LYS A 468 6.06 3.92 23.51
C LYS A 468 4.89 4.02 22.53
N GLN A 469 4.00 3.02 22.55
CA GLN A 469 2.77 2.99 21.76
C GLN A 469 1.53 3.00 22.67
N SER A 470 0.40 3.45 22.12
CA SER A 470 -0.90 3.30 22.78
C SER A 470 -1.37 1.84 22.75
N PHE A 471 -1.93 1.34 23.85
CA PHE A 471 -2.61 0.05 23.86
C PHE A 471 -3.79 0.08 22.85
N PRO A 472 -4.06 -0.99 22.07
CA PRO A 472 -3.47 -2.33 22.12
C PRO A 472 -2.32 -2.58 21.12
N ILE A 473 -1.63 -1.55 20.64
CA ILE A 473 -0.56 -1.72 19.64
C ILE A 473 0.61 -2.50 20.27
N PRO A 474 1.01 -3.63 19.69
CA PRO A 474 2.09 -4.43 20.26
C PRO A 474 3.44 -3.75 20.01
N THR A 475 4.38 -3.86 20.94
CA THR A 475 5.77 -3.34 20.80
C THR A 475 6.86 -4.42 20.73
N GLY A 476 6.56 -5.66 21.11
CA GLY A 476 7.53 -6.77 21.07
C GLY A 476 7.88 -7.25 19.65
N ALA A 477 8.76 -8.23 19.50
CA ALA A 477 9.08 -8.80 18.19
C ALA A 477 7.82 -9.24 17.42
N ASP A 478 7.79 -8.99 16.11
CA ASP A 478 6.73 -9.45 15.20
C ASP A 478 7.40 -10.09 13.98
N PRO A 479 7.31 -11.42 13.82
CA PRO A 479 7.88 -12.12 12.66
C PRO A 479 7.20 -11.74 11.34
N PHE A 480 6.06 -11.05 11.39
CA PHE A 480 5.26 -10.66 10.23
C PHE A 480 5.02 -9.16 10.18
N HIS A 481 5.94 -8.36 10.73
CA HIS A 481 5.81 -6.91 10.81
C HIS A 481 5.37 -6.29 9.48
N TRP A 482 6.05 -6.64 8.39
CA TRP A 482 5.63 -6.28 7.04
C TRP A 482 5.19 -7.51 6.26
N HIS A 483 4.06 -7.35 5.59
CA HIS A 483 3.58 -8.23 4.53
C HIS A 483 2.87 -7.35 3.51
N HIS A 484 3.37 -7.29 2.28
CA HIS A 484 2.88 -6.33 1.28
C HIS A 484 1.37 -6.47 1.03
N PHE A 485 0.87 -7.70 0.96
CA PHE A 485 -0.55 -7.97 0.71
C PHE A 485 -1.46 -7.66 1.92
N ARG A 486 -0.89 -7.47 3.13
CA ARG A 486 -1.64 -6.90 4.26
C ARG A 486 -1.91 -5.41 4.04
N ALA A 487 -0.92 -4.66 3.55
CA ALA A 487 -1.11 -3.26 3.19
C ALA A 487 -2.15 -3.11 2.07
N ARG A 488 -2.17 -4.05 1.10
CA ARG A 488 -3.22 -4.12 0.06
C ARG A 488 -4.62 -4.31 0.63
N ALA A 489 -4.78 -5.09 1.70
CA ALA A 489 -6.06 -5.27 2.36
C ALA A 489 -6.54 -3.96 3.01
N GLY A 490 -5.68 -3.35 3.82
CA GLY A 490 -5.99 -2.13 4.58
C GLY A 490 -6.30 -0.93 3.70
N GLU A 491 -5.43 -0.59 2.73
CA GLU A 491 -5.61 0.61 1.89
C GLU A 491 -6.88 0.59 1.02
N ASN A 492 -7.42 -0.60 0.77
CA ASN A 492 -8.63 -0.85 -0.02
C ASN A 492 -9.86 -1.17 0.85
N ASN A 493 -9.69 -1.27 2.16
CA ASN A 493 -10.68 -1.76 3.13
C ASN A 493 -11.37 -3.04 2.65
N VAL A 494 -10.59 -4.04 2.25
CA VAL A 494 -11.07 -5.37 1.84
C VAL A 494 -10.45 -6.43 2.75
N VAL A 495 -11.03 -7.63 2.78
CA VAL A 495 -10.23 -8.81 3.11
C VAL A 495 -9.40 -9.18 1.88
N PHE A 496 -8.15 -9.57 2.08
CA PHE A 496 -7.26 -10.02 1.02
C PHE A 496 -6.78 -11.45 1.31
N ALA A 497 -7.21 -12.41 0.49
CA ALA A 497 -6.81 -13.81 0.55
C ALA A 497 -5.70 -14.07 -0.48
N PHE A 498 -4.45 -14.02 -0.02
CA PHE A 498 -3.25 -14.27 -0.82
C PHE A 498 -2.79 -15.71 -0.63
N ALA A 499 -2.94 -16.55 -1.65
CA ALA A 499 -2.56 -17.96 -1.62
C ALA A 499 -1.35 -18.17 -2.52
N ASN A 500 -0.17 -18.39 -1.94
CA ASN A 500 1.09 -18.45 -2.66
C ASN A 500 1.67 -19.85 -2.73
N VAL A 501 2.45 -20.12 -3.77
CA VAL A 501 3.29 -21.32 -3.85
C VAL A 501 4.40 -21.26 -2.78
N VAL A 502 4.73 -22.41 -2.21
CA VAL A 502 5.89 -22.59 -1.34
C VAL A 502 6.90 -23.52 -2.01
N ASP A 503 8.05 -22.96 -2.37
CA ASP A 503 9.20 -23.68 -2.90
C ASP A 503 10.43 -22.77 -2.73
N PRO A 504 11.09 -22.84 -1.56
CA PRO A 504 12.24 -22.00 -1.24
C PRO A 504 13.40 -22.16 -2.23
N ASP A 505 13.57 -23.34 -2.84
CA ASP A 505 14.66 -23.61 -3.79
C ASP A 505 14.50 -22.81 -5.08
N ARG A 506 13.25 -22.53 -5.48
CA ARG A 506 12.90 -21.63 -6.60
C ARG A 506 12.60 -20.19 -6.18
N GLY A 507 12.81 -19.86 -4.90
CA GLY A 507 12.59 -18.52 -4.36
C GLY A 507 11.13 -18.15 -4.09
N PHE A 508 10.21 -19.12 -4.03
CA PHE A 508 8.81 -18.92 -3.62
C PHE A 508 8.69 -19.13 -2.10
N PRO A 509 8.56 -18.05 -1.30
CA PRO A 509 8.64 -18.16 0.16
C PRO A 509 7.37 -18.73 0.80
N GLY A 510 6.30 -18.99 0.04
CA GLY A 510 4.98 -19.20 0.62
C GLY A 510 4.44 -17.90 1.21
N MET A 511 4.28 -17.86 2.54
CA MET A 511 3.66 -16.74 3.28
C MET A 511 2.22 -16.46 2.85
N SER A 512 1.47 -17.51 2.51
CA SER A 512 0.05 -17.38 2.19
C SER A 512 -0.70 -16.86 3.41
N GLY A 513 -1.60 -15.90 3.21
CA GLY A 513 -2.38 -15.36 4.31
C GLY A 513 -3.72 -14.75 3.91
N VAL A 514 -4.62 -14.69 4.90
CA VAL A 514 -5.86 -13.91 4.85
C VAL A 514 -5.67 -12.69 5.73
N PHE A 515 -5.77 -11.50 5.14
CA PHE A 515 -5.54 -10.22 5.80
C PHE A 515 -6.82 -9.40 5.86
N GLY A 516 -7.19 -8.92 7.05
CA GLY A 516 -8.36 -8.08 7.26
C GLY A 516 -8.18 -6.63 6.78
N PRO A 517 -9.27 -5.84 6.79
CA PRO A 517 -9.29 -4.46 6.31
C PRO A 517 -8.68 -3.45 7.31
N GLU A 518 -8.22 -3.91 8.48
CA GLU A 518 -7.80 -3.05 9.57
C GLU A 518 -6.52 -2.26 9.22
N THR A 519 -6.65 -0.94 9.13
CA THR A 519 -5.51 -0.02 8.96
C THR A 519 -4.98 0.49 10.30
N PHE A 520 -5.88 0.82 11.24
CA PHE A 520 -5.57 1.51 12.50
C PHE A 520 -5.99 0.72 13.75
N THR A 521 -6.24 -0.58 13.62
CA THR A 521 -6.88 -1.37 14.67
C THR A 521 -6.07 -2.62 14.98
N PHE A 522 -5.88 -2.86 16.29
CA PHE A 522 -5.20 -4.02 16.84
C PHE A 522 -6.10 -4.73 17.87
N PRO A 523 -6.00 -6.07 18.03
CA PRO A 523 -5.23 -6.98 17.18
C PRO A 523 -5.82 -7.04 15.76
N ARG A 524 -4.95 -7.27 14.77
CA ARG A 524 -5.36 -7.44 13.37
C ARG A 524 -6.11 -8.77 13.22
N ARG A 525 -7.09 -8.82 12.33
CA ARG A 525 -7.80 -10.07 12.00
C ARG A 525 -7.12 -10.70 10.79
N GLU A 526 -6.21 -11.62 11.06
CA GLU A 526 -5.44 -12.28 10.00
C GLU A 526 -4.99 -13.69 10.37
N ALA A 527 -4.61 -14.47 9.36
CA ALA A 527 -4.00 -15.78 9.51
C ALA A 527 -3.00 -16.01 8.38
N ILE A 528 -1.86 -16.64 8.70
CA ILE A 528 -0.74 -16.84 7.76
C ILE A 528 -0.22 -18.30 7.88
N VAL A 529 0.11 -18.91 6.75
CA VAL A 529 0.89 -20.16 6.68
C VAL A 529 2.38 -19.79 6.60
N PHE A 530 3.13 -20.08 7.65
CA PHE A 530 4.51 -19.62 7.78
C PHE A 530 5.51 -20.46 6.98
N GLU A 531 5.45 -21.78 7.15
CA GLU A 531 6.40 -22.73 6.57
C GLU A 531 5.65 -23.94 6.00
N GLY A 532 6.23 -24.53 4.95
CA GLY A 532 5.71 -25.75 4.34
C GLY A 532 4.31 -25.60 3.77
N GLU A 533 3.65 -26.73 3.54
CA GLU A 533 2.28 -26.76 3.03
C GLU A 533 1.26 -26.62 4.16
N GLY A 534 0.11 -26.00 3.87
CA GLY A 534 -0.98 -25.95 4.83
C GLY A 534 -2.11 -24.99 4.45
N VAL A 535 -3.04 -24.82 5.39
CA VAL A 535 -4.20 -23.93 5.26
C VAL A 535 -4.23 -22.93 6.41
N ALA A 536 -4.42 -21.65 6.09
CA ALA A 536 -4.72 -20.61 7.07
C ALA A 536 -6.16 -20.10 6.86
N LEU A 537 -6.87 -19.79 7.96
CA LEU A 537 -8.24 -19.27 7.92
C LEU A 537 -8.36 -18.04 8.80
N ALA A 538 -9.05 -17.02 8.31
CA ALA A 538 -9.47 -15.87 9.10
C ALA A 538 -10.97 -15.61 8.90
N GLU A 539 -11.56 -14.89 9.85
CA GLU A 539 -12.96 -14.48 9.76
C GLU A 539 -13.12 -13.29 8.81
N LEU A 540 -14.11 -13.38 7.93
CA LEU A 540 -14.61 -12.31 7.10
C LEU A 540 -15.99 -11.90 7.64
N ASP A 541 -16.10 -10.66 8.08
CA ASP A 541 -17.39 -10.07 8.43
C ASP A 541 -17.79 -9.09 7.33
N THR A 542 -18.86 -9.40 6.59
CA THR A 542 -19.47 -8.48 5.61
C THR A 542 -20.84 -7.97 6.06
N THR A 543 -21.24 -8.27 7.30
CA THR A 543 -22.55 -7.88 7.85
C THR A 543 -22.65 -6.36 8.01
N ASN A 544 -23.86 -5.83 8.06
CA ASN A 544 -24.12 -4.47 8.51
C ASN A 544 -25.33 -4.50 9.45
N LEU A 545 -25.34 -3.59 10.43
CA LEU A 545 -26.57 -3.24 11.13
C LEU A 545 -27.58 -2.63 10.16
N ASP A 546 -28.86 -2.75 10.47
CA ASP A 546 -29.96 -2.11 9.74
C ASP A 546 -29.96 -0.60 10.02
N THR A 547 -28.99 0.09 9.43
CA THR A 547 -28.76 1.52 9.54
C THR A 547 -28.63 2.13 8.15
N PRO A 548 -29.00 3.41 7.94
CA PRO A 548 -28.89 4.05 6.63
C PRO A 548 -27.47 4.02 6.04
N TYR A 549 -26.45 4.11 6.88
CA TYR A 549 -25.04 4.00 6.50
C TYR A 549 -24.49 2.62 6.85
N PRO A 550 -23.57 2.07 6.04
CA PRO A 550 -22.89 0.83 6.42
C PRO A 550 -22.10 1.03 7.72
N THR A 551 -22.06 -0.03 8.53
CA THR A 551 -21.40 -0.04 9.84
C THR A 551 -20.09 -0.82 9.82
N ASN A 552 -19.96 -1.74 8.88
CA ASN A 552 -18.76 -2.56 8.71
C ASN A 552 -17.70 -1.83 7.87
N PRO A 553 -16.42 -1.80 8.31
CA PRO A 553 -15.33 -1.12 7.58
C PRO A 553 -15.19 -1.54 6.12
N ILE A 554 -15.43 -2.81 5.80
CA ILE A 554 -15.36 -3.33 4.43
C ILE A 554 -16.42 -2.66 3.54
N ARG A 555 -17.58 -2.35 4.10
CA ARG A 555 -18.72 -1.79 3.37
C ARG A 555 -18.69 -0.26 3.38
N ARG A 556 -18.17 0.34 4.45
CA ARG A 556 -17.95 1.80 4.54
C ARG A 556 -16.86 2.30 3.61
N LYS A 557 -15.84 1.47 3.37
CA LYS A 557 -14.72 1.79 2.47
C LYS A 557 -14.05 3.12 2.82
N ASP A 558 -13.77 3.34 4.11
CA ASP A 558 -13.31 4.62 4.65
C ASP A 558 -12.13 5.23 3.85
N LEU A 559 -11.07 4.48 3.55
CA LEU A 559 -9.93 4.96 2.75
C LEU A 559 -10.24 5.10 1.26
N VAL A 560 -11.28 4.44 0.74
CA VAL A 560 -11.73 4.63 -0.65
C VAL A 560 -12.59 5.88 -0.77
N THR A 561 -13.43 6.17 0.22
CA THR A 561 -14.32 7.35 0.21
C THR A 561 -13.58 8.64 0.51
N MET A 562 -12.48 8.57 1.28
CA MET A 562 -11.59 9.70 1.59
C MET A 562 -10.63 10.09 0.45
N ARG A 563 -10.65 9.37 -0.67
CA ARG A 563 -9.83 9.69 -1.86
C ARG A 563 -10.19 11.06 -2.42
N LEU A 564 -9.24 11.65 -3.13
CA LEU A 564 -9.38 12.91 -3.87
C LEU A 564 -9.17 12.68 -5.39
N PRO A 565 -10.16 12.11 -6.11
CA PRO A 565 -10.01 11.64 -7.49
C PRO A 565 -9.60 12.71 -8.49
N GLN A 566 -9.86 13.99 -8.20
CA GLN A 566 -9.45 15.11 -9.04
C GLN A 566 -7.93 15.18 -9.27
N HIS A 567 -7.11 14.62 -8.37
CA HIS A 567 -5.66 14.55 -8.53
C HIS A 567 -5.20 13.33 -9.37
N TYR A 568 -6.07 12.36 -9.65
CA TYR A 568 -5.66 11.02 -10.08
C TYR A 568 -5.80 10.77 -11.59
N VAL A 569 -6.24 11.78 -12.36
CA VAL A 569 -6.29 11.71 -13.83
C VAL A 569 -4.98 11.21 -14.45
N PRO A 570 -3.78 11.66 -14.01
CA PRO A 570 -2.51 11.20 -14.60
C PRO A 570 -2.24 9.69 -14.45
N LEU A 571 -2.94 8.98 -13.57
CA LEU A 571 -2.78 7.53 -13.39
C LEU A 571 -3.47 6.72 -14.50
N ALA A 572 -4.50 7.28 -15.12
CA ALA A 572 -5.35 6.63 -16.12
C ALA A 572 -4.99 6.99 -17.58
N VAL A 573 -3.93 7.77 -17.78
CA VAL A 573 -3.48 8.22 -19.10
C VAL A 573 -2.14 7.56 -19.43
N GLU A 574 -2.00 7.07 -20.65
CA GLU A 574 -0.69 6.69 -21.18
C GLU A 574 0.16 7.96 -21.30
N ARG A 575 1.22 8.06 -20.49
CA ARG A 575 2.20 9.13 -20.69
C ARG A 575 2.91 8.83 -22.00
N GLY A 576 2.66 9.63 -23.03
CA GLY A 576 3.50 9.62 -24.24
C GLY A 576 4.97 9.79 -23.83
N ASN A 577 5.87 9.18 -24.59
CA ASN A 577 7.33 9.28 -24.44
C ASN A 577 7.86 10.71 -24.71
N GLU A 578 7.21 11.76 -24.20
CA GLU A 578 7.52 13.15 -24.51
C GLU A 578 8.65 13.75 -23.63
N ARG A 579 9.26 12.97 -22.72
CA ARG A 579 10.44 13.43 -21.95
C ARG A 579 11.75 12.72 -22.35
N ALA A 580 11.87 12.32 -23.62
CA ALA A 580 13.13 11.86 -24.22
C ALA A 580 13.81 12.91 -25.12
N ALA A 581 13.29 14.15 -25.17
CA ALA A 581 13.91 15.25 -25.89
C ALA A 581 13.72 16.57 -25.11
N GLY A 582 14.80 17.05 -24.49
CA GLY A 582 14.85 18.30 -23.75
C GLY A 582 16.21 18.46 -23.09
#